data_AF-A0A5E7WB59-F1
#
_entry.id   AF-A0A5E7WB59-F1
#
_cell.length_a   1.000
_cell.length_b   1.000
_cell.length_c   1.000
_cell.angle_alpha   90.00
_cell.angle_beta   90.00
_cell.angle_gamma   90.00
#
_symmetry.space_group_name_H-M   'P 1'
#
loop_
_entity.id
_entity.type
_entity.pdbx_description
1 polymer ?
#
loop_
_entity_poly.entity_id
_entity_poly.type
_entity_poly.pdbx_seq_one_letter_code
_entity_poly.pdbx_strand_id
1 'polypeptide(L)'
;MKFTAYDYTIYGGLKAKLEQIGADTITDEDKKTTYYIIKLRTDRSHLGTDEKPLLIIPGMVASVDIITGKKTVLSYLLKPIIRARAEALHER
;
A
#
# COMPACT_ATOMS: atom_id res chain seq x y z
N MET A 1 1.75 1.81 9.04
CA MET A 1 0.56 1.08 9.49
C MET A 1 0.17 1.59 10.87
N LYS A 2 -1.03 2.14 11.01
CA LYS A 2 -1.57 2.72 12.24
C LYS A 2 -2.72 1.81 12.68
N PHE A 3 -2.71 1.32 13.91
CA PHE A 3 -3.77 0.45 14.43
C PHE A 3 -4.80 1.28 15.17
N THR A 4 -6.09 1.09 14.92
CA THR A 4 -7.13 1.92 15.54
C THR A 4 -7.32 1.63 17.03
N ALA A 5 -6.89 0.45 17.50
CA ALA A 5 -6.93 0.06 18.90
C ALA A 5 -5.94 0.84 19.79
N TYR A 6 -4.95 1.52 19.19
CA TYR A 6 -3.94 2.29 19.91
C TYR A 6 -3.88 3.72 19.35
N ASP A 7 -3.74 4.71 20.22
CA ASP A 7 -3.58 6.09 19.77
C ASP A 7 -2.25 6.23 19.01
N TYR A 8 -2.35 6.36 17.68
CA TYR A 8 -1.21 6.48 16.79
C TYR A 8 -0.41 7.78 17.02
N THR A 9 -1.00 8.79 17.67
CA THR A 9 -0.33 10.04 18.03
C THR A 9 0.67 9.82 19.16
N ILE A 10 0.37 8.86 20.04
CA ILE A 10 1.20 8.51 21.20
C ILE A 10 2.23 7.44 20.82
N TYR A 11 1.77 6.35 20.18
CA TYR A 11 2.60 5.17 19.93
C TYR A 11 3.19 5.12 18.52
N GLY A 12 2.81 6.06 17.65
CA GLY A 12 3.22 6.06 16.26
C GLY A 12 2.56 4.94 15.44
N GLY A 13 3.19 4.62 14.31
CA GLY A 13 2.79 3.53 13.44
C GLY A 13 3.95 2.60 13.12
N LEU A 14 3.63 1.36 12.75
CA LEU A 14 4.61 0.40 12.29
C LEU A 14 4.96 0.62 10.83
N LYS A 15 6.27 0.57 10.53
CA LYS A 15 6.74 0.44 9.16
C LYS A 15 6.37 -0.96 8.65
N ALA A 16 5.89 -0.99 7.42
CA ALA A 16 5.50 -2.22 6.76
C ALA A 16 5.93 -2.17 5.29
N LYS A 17 6.23 -3.34 4.73
CA LYS A 17 6.56 -3.51 3.32
C LYS A 17 5.47 -4.32 2.65
N LEU A 18 5.13 -3.93 1.42
CA LEU A 18 4.23 -4.69 0.56
C LEU A 18 4.96 -5.93 0.05
N GLU A 19 4.50 -7.10 0.44
CA GLU A 19 5.07 -8.39 0.00
C GLU A 19 4.33 -8.96 -1.20
N GLN A 20 3.01 -8.85 -1.20
CA GLN A 20 2.19 -9.47 -2.23
C GLN A 20 0.94 -8.65 -2.52
N ILE A 21 0.58 -8.60 -3.80
CA ILE A 21 -0.73 -8.16 -4.27
C ILE A 21 -1.44 -9.42 -4.78
N GLY A 22 -2.61 -9.71 -4.22
CA GLY A 22 -3.47 -10.80 -4.66
C GLY A 22 -4.01 -10.53 -6.05
N ALA A 23 -4.09 -11.59 -6.86
CA ALA A 23 -4.72 -11.52 -8.18
C ALA A 23 -6.26 -11.40 -8.07
N ASP A 24 -6.81 -11.80 -6.93
CA ASP A 24 -8.24 -11.79 -6.67
C ASP A 24 -8.72 -10.38 -6.33
N THR A 25 -9.88 -10.06 -6.89
CA THR A 25 -10.57 -8.80 -6.66
C THR A 25 -11.79 -8.99 -5.77
N ILE A 26 -11.95 -8.11 -4.79
CA ILE A 26 -13.19 -7.98 -4.01
C ILE A 26 -13.99 -6.82 -4.59
N THR A 27 -15.19 -7.11 -5.06
CA THR A 27 -16.12 -6.08 -5.54
C THR A 27 -17.10 -5.76 -4.42
N ASP A 28 -17.17 -4.49 -4.05
CA ASP A 28 -18.22 -3.95 -3.20
C ASP A 28 -19.41 -3.60 -4.11
N GLU A 29 -20.50 -4.37 -4.01
CA GLU A 29 -21.69 -4.22 -4.86
C GLU A 29 -22.37 -2.86 -4.66
N ASP A 30 -22.33 -2.31 -3.44
CA ASP A 30 -22.93 -1.01 -3.11
C ASP A 30 -22.15 0.15 -3.73
N LYS A 31 -20.81 0.04 -3.74
CA LYS A 31 -19.92 1.11 -4.24
C LYS A 31 -19.44 0.93 -5.67
N LYS A 32 -19.81 -0.16 -6.35
CA LYS A 32 -19.31 -0.56 -7.68
C LYS A 32 -17.79 -0.41 -7.82
N THR A 33 -17.07 -0.62 -6.72
CA THR A 33 -15.63 -0.41 -6.65
C THR A 33 -14.96 -1.73 -6.37
N THR A 34 -13.90 -1.99 -7.13
CA THR A 34 -13.15 -3.24 -7.08
C THR A 34 -11.83 -2.99 -6.38
N TYR A 35 -11.54 -3.80 -5.36
CA TYR A 35 -10.33 -3.72 -4.56
C TYR A 35 -9.48 -4.96 -4.77
N TYR A 36 -8.16 -4.79 -4.71
CA TYR A 36 -7.22 -5.91 -4.67
C TYR A 36 -6.78 -6.16 -3.23
N ILE A 37 -6.71 -7.43 -2.84
CA ILE A 37 -6.20 -7.81 -1.53
C ILE A 37 -4.67 -7.66 -1.56
N ILE A 38 -4.10 -7.04 -0.53
CA ILE A 38 -2.65 -6.91 -0.38
C ILE A 38 -2.19 -7.54 0.93
N LYS A 39 -0.99 -8.13 0.92
CA LYS A 39 -0.31 -8.62 2.12
C LYS A 39 0.88 -7.72 2.45
N LEU A 40 0.88 -7.22 3.68
CA LEU A 40 1.89 -6.33 4.21
C LEU A 40 2.64 -7.03 5.35
N ARG A 41 3.97 -6.93 5.34
CA ARG A 41 4.85 -7.40 6.41
C ARG A 41 5.26 -6.23 7.27
N THR A 42 4.92 -6.25 8.55
CA THR A 42 5.44 -5.28 9.52
C THR A 42 6.83 -5.70 9.98
N ASP A 43 7.70 -4.73 10.28
CA ASP A 43 9.04 -5.02 10.82
C ASP A 43 8.99 -5.59 12.25
N ARG A 44 7.90 -5.33 12.99
CA ARG A 44 7.65 -5.79 14.37
C ARG A 44 6.19 -6.23 14.54
N SER A 45 5.92 -7.01 15.58
CA SER A 45 4.59 -7.51 15.96
C SER A 45 3.93 -6.73 17.11
N HIS A 46 4.61 -5.71 17.63
CA HIS A 46 4.11 -4.87 18.73
C HIS A 46 4.44 -3.40 18.48
N LEU A 47 3.64 -2.54 19.10
CA LEU A 47 3.93 -1.11 19.28
C LEU A 47 4.59 -0.89 20.65
N GLY A 48 5.11 0.33 20.88
CA GLY A 48 5.75 0.71 22.14
C GLY A 48 7.21 0.28 22.28
N THR A 49 7.70 0.25 23.53
CA THR A 49 9.06 -0.16 23.87
C THR A 49 9.12 -1.66 24.16
N ASP A 50 10.32 -2.24 24.11
CA ASP A 50 10.52 -3.67 24.39
C ASP A 50 10.16 -4.02 25.85
N GLU A 51 10.23 -3.03 26.75
CA GLU A 51 9.86 -3.16 28.16
C GLU A 51 8.33 -3.17 28.38
N LYS A 52 7.57 -2.57 27.46
CA LYS A 52 6.10 -2.49 27.51
C LYS A 52 5.49 -2.71 26.11
N PRO A 53 5.54 -3.95 25.60
CA PRO A 53 5.08 -4.24 24.25
C PRO A 53 3.55 -4.18 24.19
N LEU A 54 3.04 -3.38 23.26
CA LEU A 54 1.63 -3.37 22.89
C LEU A 54 1.41 -4.35 21.75
N LEU A 55 0.97 -5.55 22.10
CA LEU A 55 0.78 -6.65 21.15
C LEU A 55 -0.35 -6.37 20.15
N ILE A 56 -0.09 -6.67 18.89
CA ILE A 56 -1.08 -6.58 17.82
C ILE A 56 -1.68 -7.96 17.60
N ILE A 57 -3.02 -8.04 17.68
CA ILE A 57 -3.78 -9.29 17.57
C ILE A 57 -4.61 -9.26 16.27
N PRO A 58 -4.82 -10.41 15.60
CA PRO A 58 -5.72 -10.49 14.46
C PRO A 58 -7.13 -9.94 14.77
N GLY A 59 -7.77 -9.34 13.76
CA GLY A 59 -9.08 -8.69 13.90
C GLY A 59 -9.01 -7.19 14.22
N MET A 60 -7.82 -6.65 14.54
CA MET A 60 -7.63 -5.21 14.64
C MET A 60 -7.74 -4.52 13.28
N VAL A 61 -8.47 -3.41 13.25
CA VAL A 61 -8.54 -2.52 12.08
C VAL A 61 -7.27 -1.66 12.05
N ALA A 62 -6.68 -1.54 10.87
CA ALA A 62 -5.49 -0.74 10.67
C ALA A 62 -5.63 0.14 9.43
N SER A 63 -5.12 1.36 9.54
CA SER A 63 -4.96 2.29 8.41
C SER A 63 -3.54 2.23 7.89
N VAL A 64 -3.40 2.10 6.57
CA VAL A 64 -2.09 1.99 5.91
C VAL A 64 -1.99 3.04 4.81
N ASP A 65 -0.97 3.87 4.92
CA ASP A 65 -0.59 4.82 3.88
C ASP A 65 0.47 4.15 2.98
N ILE A 66 0.12 3.86 1.73
CA ILE A 66 1.00 3.17 0.78
C ILE A 66 1.58 4.18 -0.20
N ILE A 67 2.91 4.24 -0.26
CA ILE A 67 3.64 5.06 -1.21
C ILE A 67 3.80 4.25 -2.50
N THR A 68 2.98 4.53 -3.52
CA THR A 68 2.90 3.75 -4.79
C THR A 68 3.95 4.12 -5.86
N GLY A 69 5.12 4.57 -5.41
CA GLY A 69 6.27 4.90 -6.26
C GLY A 69 6.65 6.39 -6.26
N LYS A 70 7.84 6.69 -6.80
CA LYS A 70 8.32 8.06 -7.01
C LYS A 70 8.18 8.38 -8.50
N LYS A 71 7.11 9.09 -8.87
CA LYS A 71 6.96 9.64 -10.22
C LYS A 71 7.72 10.96 -10.27
N THR A 72 8.77 11.05 -11.08
CA THR A 72 9.40 12.34 -11.37
C THR A 72 8.52 13.13 -12.33
N VAL A 73 8.57 14.47 -12.31
CA VAL A 73 7.87 15.30 -13.30
C VAL A 73 8.29 14.90 -14.73
N LEU A 74 9.58 14.59 -14.90
CA LEU A 74 10.14 14.08 -16.16
C LEU A 74 9.43 12.79 -16.63
N SER A 75 9.07 11.87 -15.74
CA SER A 75 8.32 10.65 -16.10
C SER A 75 6.94 10.93 -16.69
N TYR A 76 6.31 12.07 -16.35
CA TYR A 76 5.06 12.50 -16.97
C TYR A 76 5.27 13.14 -18.35
N LEU A 77 6.34 13.92 -18.51
CA LEU A 77 6.69 14.54 -19.79
C LEU A 77 7.14 13.52 -20.85
N LEU A 78 7.82 12.44 -20.42
CA LEU A 78 8.33 11.39 -21.33
C LEU A 78 7.27 10.35 -21.73
N LYS A 79 6.13 10.27 -21.05
CA LYS A 79 5.03 9.34 -21.38
C LYS A 79 4.60 9.40 -22.86
N PRO A 80 4.30 10.57 -23.46
CA PRO A 80 3.89 10.67 -24.87
C PRO A 80 5.00 10.23 -25.84
N ILE A 81 6.26 10.54 -25.54
CA ILE A 81 7.41 10.18 -26.41
C ILE A 81 7.60 8.67 -26.45
N ILE A 82 7.49 8.00 -25.29
CA ILE A 82 7.62 6.54 -25.20
C ILE A 82 6.43 5.85 -25.92
N ARG A 83 5.21 6.37 -25.76
CA ARG A 83 4.03 5.86 -26.51
C ARG A 83 4.18 6.02 -28.01
N ALA A 84 4.57 7.21 -28.48
CA ALA A 84 4.75 7.48 -29.90
C ALA A 84 5.82 6.57 -30.53
N ARG A 85 6.91 6.29 -29.81
CA ARG A 85 7.97 5.38 -30.29
C ARG A 85 7.55 3.90 -30.31
N ALA A 86 6.68 3.48 -29.40
CA ALA A 86 6.16 2.12 -29.34
C ALA A 86 5.14 1.83 -30.45
N GLU A 87 4.26 2.80 -30.76
CA GLU A 87 3.28 2.68 -31.85
C GLU A 87 3.94 2.80 -33.23
N ALA A 88 4.99 3.61 -33.38
CA ALA A 88 5.74 3.73 -34.64
C ALA A 88 6.46 2.44 -35.09
N LEU A 89 6.53 1.40 -34.25
CA LEU A 89 7.12 0.11 -34.57
C LEU A 89 6.08 -1.01 -34.82
N HIS A 90 4.78 -0.70 -34.73
CA HIS A 90 3.70 -1.69 -34.84
C HIS A 90 2.78 -1.50 -36.06
N GLU A 91 3.19 -0.74 -37.08
CA GLU A 91 2.41 -0.57 -38.31
C GLU A 91 3.15 -1.14 -39.54
N ARG A 92 2.92 -2.42 -39.82
CA ARG A 92 2.48 -3.00 -41.11
C ARG A 92 1.82 -4.36 -40.84
#